data_AF-A0A5N6MG53-F1
#
_entry.id   AF-A0A5N6MG53-F1
#
_cell.length_a   1.000
_cell.length_b   1.000
_cell.length_c   1.000
_cell.angle_alpha   90.00
_cell.angle_beta   90.00
_cell.angle_gamma   90.00
#
_symmetry.space_group_name_H-M   'P 1'
#
loop_
_entity.id
_entity.type
_entity.pdbx_description
1 polymer ?
#
loop_
_entity_poly.entity_id
_entity_poly.type
_entity_poly.pdbx_seq_one_letter_code
_entity_poly.pdbx_strand_id
1 'polypeptide(L)'
;MPSVPVVLRRWINLLNLSTPAGLLLARATGCSITPGPQKIILAEGYPLSLPRAAAFTVGNVVLYRSASAGRIHAPDSPLLRHETRHSSQYAFLGPLFLPAYFTASALSRLVAGDPASANPFERLAGLRDGGYRPGRPRSPRTGRTGRTGRLRRPFPRRFRALSRRPSRTV
;
A
#
# COMPACT_ATOMS: atom_id res chain seq x y z
N MET A 1 4.07 9.60 20.40
CA MET A 1 2.71 9.62 20.98
C MET A 1 2.61 8.46 21.95
N PRO A 2 2.20 8.68 23.21
CA PRO A 2 1.86 7.58 24.10
C PRO A 2 0.73 6.76 23.45
N SER A 3 0.89 5.45 23.43
CA SER A 3 -0.18 4.56 22.97
C SER A 3 -1.32 4.60 23.98
N VAL A 4 -2.52 5.01 23.54
CA VAL A 4 -3.74 4.81 24.35
C VAL A 4 -3.86 3.32 24.67
N PRO A 5 -4.11 2.93 25.93
CA PRO A 5 -4.29 1.54 26.31
C PRO A 5 -5.26 0.82 25.36
N VAL A 6 -4.90 -0.39 24.91
CA VAL A 6 -5.58 -1.10 23.80
C VAL A 6 -7.10 -1.18 23.99
N VAL A 7 -7.55 -1.52 25.20
CA VAL A 7 -8.98 -1.64 25.52
C VAL A 7 -9.68 -0.28 25.48
N LEU A 8 -9.05 0.74 26.06
CA LEU A 8 -9.58 2.11 26.06
C LEU A 8 -9.69 2.67 24.63
N ARG A 9 -8.65 2.50 23.82
CA ARG A 9 -8.65 2.90 22.41
C ARG A 9 -9.83 2.30 21.64
N ARG A 10 -10.09 1.00 21.83
CA ARG A 10 -11.23 0.32 21.21
C ARG A 10 -12.54 0.99 21.56
N TRP A 11 -12.78 1.26 22.84
CA TRP A 11 -14.02 1.88 23.31
C TRP A 11 -14.17 3.31 22.81
N ILE A 12 -13.12 4.13 22.91
CA ILE A 12 -13.17 5.51 22.41
C ILE A 12 -13.48 5.53 20.91
N ASN A 13 -12.80 4.70 20.11
CA ASN A 13 -13.03 4.64 18.67
C ASN A 13 -14.38 4.01 18.28
N LEU A 14 -15.01 3.26 19.19
CA LEU A 14 -16.38 2.80 19.01
C LEU A 14 -17.36 3.93 19.30
N LEU A 15 -17.18 4.64 20.42
CA LEU A 15 -18.05 5.73 20.87
C LEU A 15 -18.00 6.95 19.93
N ASN A 16 -16.83 7.29 19.41
CA ASN A 16 -16.67 8.39 18.43
C ASN A 16 -17.07 8.00 16.99
N LEU A 17 -17.63 6.80 16.81
CA LEU A 17 -18.11 6.24 15.55
C LEU A 17 -17.07 6.02 14.44
N SER A 18 -15.78 6.26 14.70
CA SER A 18 -14.73 6.01 13.70
C SER A 18 -14.58 4.53 13.34
N THR A 19 -14.69 3.61 14.31
CA THR A 19 -14.64 2.16 14.04
C THR A 19 -15.88 1.67 13.29
N PRO A 20 -17.12 2.05 13.69
CA PRO A 20 -18.30 1.82 12.87
C PRO A 20 -18.17 2.33 11.43
N ALA A 21 -17.64 3.55 11.23
CA ALA A 21 -17.42 4.12 9.91
C ALA A 21 -16.40 3.29 9.09
N GLY A 22 -15.30 2.85 9.71
CA GLY A 22 -14.32 1.98 9.07
C GLY A 22 -14.89 0.62 8.66
N LEU A 23 -15.75 0.04 9.50
CA LEU A 23 -16.45 -1.21 9.20
C LEU A 23 -17.46 -1.04 8.06
N LEU A 24 -18.22 0.05 8.07
CA LEU A 24 -19.14 0.39 6.99
C LEU A 24 -18.38 0.55 5.67
N LEU A 25 -17.25 1.27 5.67
CA LEU A 25 -16.39 1.43 4.51
C LEU A 25 -15.86 0.08 4.01
N ALA A 26 -15.36 -0.77 4.91
CA ALA A 26 -14.85 -2.09 4.56
C ALA A 26 -15.95 -2.96 3.91
N ARG A 27 -17.17 -2.94 4.45
CA ARG A 27 -18.31 -3.66 3.87
C ARG A 27 -18.76 -3.09 2.54
N ALA A 28 -18.88 -1.76 2.44
CA ALA A 28 -19.28 -1.08 1.19
C ALA A 28 -18.28 -1.32 0.05
N THR A 29 -17.02 -1.61 0.38
CA THR A 29 -15.97 -1.89 -0.61
C THR A 29 -15.69 -3.39 -0.80
N GLY A 30 -16.47 -4.28 -0.17
CA GLY A 30 -16.34 -5.73 -0.33
C GLY A 30 -15.08 -6.32 0.30
N CYS A 31 -14.49 -5.66 1.29
CA CYS A 31 -13.29 -6.16 1.96
C CYS A 31 -13.59 -7.40 2.83
N SER A 32 -12.64 -8.33 2.92
CA SER A 32 -12.67 -9.45 3.86
C SER A 32 -12.25 -8.97 5.25
N ILE A 33 -13.14 -9.10 6.24
CA ILE A 33 -12.95 -8.57 7.60
C ILE A 33 -12.52 -9.69 8.55
N THR A 34 -11.38 -9.53 9.21
CA THR A 34 -10.84 -10.48 10.19
C THR A 34 -10.36 -9.77 11.46
N PRO A 35 -10.40 -10.42 12.63
CA PRO A 35 -9.81 -9.86 13.84
C PRO A 35 -8.27 -9.82 13.72
N GLY A 36 -7.67 -8.72 14.17
CA GLY A 36 -6.22 -8.54 14.27
C GLY A 36 -5.73 -8.44 15.71
N PRO A 37 -4.41 -8.36 15.92
CA PRO A 37 -3.83 -8.13 17.24
C PRO A 37 -4.23 -6.77 17.79
N GLN A 38 -4.05 -6.58 19.10
CA GLN A 38 -4.26 -5.28 19.76
C GLN A 38 -5.66 -4.66 19.48
N LYS A 39 -6.70 -5.51 19.35
CA LYS A 39 -8.09 -5.07 19.06
C LYS A 39 -8.21 -4.24 17.77
N ILE A 40 -7.30 -4.44 16.82
CA ILE A 40 -7.42 -3.99 15.44
C ILE A 40 -8.34 -4.94 14.68
N ILE A 41 -9.06 -4.41 13.70
CA ILE A 41 -9.85 -5.16 12.74
C ILE A 41 -9.16 -5.01 11.39
N LEU A 42 -8.80 -6.12 10.76
CA LEU A 42 -8.13 -6.15 9.48
C LEU A 42 -9.18 -6.29 8.37
N ALA A 43 -9.13 -5.40 7.38
CA ALA A 43 -10.01 -5.40 6.22
C ALA A 43 -9.17 -5.54 4.94
N GLU A 44 -9.10 -6.75 4.40
CA GLU A 44 -8.32 -7.06 3.21
C GLU A 44 -9.12 -6.82 1.93
N GLY A 45 -8.42 -6.43 0.86
CA GLY A 45 -8.97 -6.47 -0.49
C GLY A 45 -9.51 -5.14 -0.98
N TYR A 46 -9.09 -4.03 -0.35
CA TYR A 46 -9.56 -2.70 -0.70
C TYR A 46 -9.27 -2.36 -2.18
N PRO A 47 -10.32 -2.18 -3.01
CA PRO A 47 -10.18 -2.18 -4.47
C PRO A 47 -9.85 -0.79 -5.04
N LEU A 48 -10.27 0.28 -4.37
CA LEU A 48 -10.19 1.63 -4.92
C LEU A 48 -8.75 2.12 -5.03
N SER A 49 -8.43 2.88 -6.07
CA SER A 49 -7.06 3.38 -6.31
C SER A 49 -6.61 4.46 -5.32
N LEU A 50 -7.56 5.08 -4.61
CA LEU A 50 -7.30 6.06 -3.56
C LEU A 50 -7.77 5.50 -2.21
N PRO A 51 -7.01 5.70 -1.12
CA PRO A 51 -5.70 6.36 -1.06
C PRO A 51 -4.58 5.52 -1.71
N ARG A 52 -3.55 6.19 -2.27
CA ARG A 52 -2.35 5.54 -2.85
C ARG A 52 -1.39 5.07 -1.75
N ALA A 53 -1.88 4.19 -0.88
CA ALA A 53 -1.13 3.57 0.20
C ALA A 53 -1.28 2.04 0.16
N ALA A 54 -0.37 1.35 0.84
CA ALA A 54 -0.41 -0.11 1.00
C ALA A 54 -1.53 -0.55 1.94
N ALA A 55 -1.77 0.26 2.98
CA ALA A 55 -2.80 0.14 3.99
C ALA A 55 -3.19 1.56 4.45
N PHE A 56 -4.33 1.70 5.13
CA PHE A 56 -4.72 2.89 5.85
C PHE A 56 -5.70 2.53 6.98
N THR A 57 -5.85 3.45 7.94
CA THR A 57 -6.65 3.21 9.14
C THR A 57 -7.88 4.10 9.20
N VAL A 58 -9.00 3.56 9.68
CA VAL A 58 -10.21 4.29 10.07
C VAL A 58 -10.70 3.75 11.42
N GLY A 59 -10.52 4.54 12.49
CA GLY A 59 -10.76 4.07 13.86
C GLY A 59 -9.84 2.89 14.21
N ASN A 60 -10.42 1.74 14.56
CA ASN A 60 -9.68 0.48 14.76
C ASN A 60 -9.64 -0.44 13.53
N VAL A 61 -10.13 0.01 12.37
CA VAL A 61 -10.15 -0.79 11.14
C VAL A 61 -8.97 -0.42 10.26
N VAL A 62 -8.13 -1.40 9.93
CA VAL A 62 -7.02 -1.25 9.00
C VAL A 62 -7.41 -1.87 7.67
N LEU A 63 -7.64 -1.03 6.67
CA LEU A 63 -7.96 -1.43 5.31
C LEU A 63 -6.67 -1.54 4.50
N TYR A 64 -6.49 -2.64 3.77
CA TYR A 64 -5.28 -2.87 2.97
C TYR A 64 -5.56 -3.64 1.69
N ARG A 65 -4.62 -3.51 0.75
CA ARG A 65 -4.67 -4.22 -0.54
C ARG A 65 -4.12 -5.62 -0.36
N SER A 66 -4.67 -6.62 -1.06
CA SER A 66 -4.16 -8.01 -0.99
C SER A 66 -2.68 -8.14 -1.32
N ALA A 67 -2.16 -7.31 -2.24
CA ALA A 67 -0.72 -7.26 -2.53
C ALA A 67 0.16 -6.85 -1.32
N SER A 68 -0.44 -6.26 -0.29
CA SER A 68 0.22 -5.85 0.95
C SER A 68 0.02 -6.83 2.11
N ALA A 69 -0.72 -7.94 1.92
CA ALA A 69 -1.06 -8.90 2.96
C ALA A 69 0.16 -9.39 3.75
N GLY A 70 1.24 -9.77 3.05
CA GLY A 70 2.49 -10.21 3.68
C GLY A 70 3.19 -9.15 4.54
N ARG A 71 2.83 -7.86 4.42
CA ARG A 71 3.37 -6.76 5.25
C ARG A 71 2.49 -6.45 6.45
N ILE A 72 1.28 -7.03 6.54
CA ILE A 72 0.28 -6.74 7.58
C ILE A 72 0.11 -7.93 8.53
N HIS A 73 0.05 -9.16 8.03
CA HIS A 73 -0.39 -10.32 8.83
C HIS A 73 0.53 -10.68 10.00
N ALA A 74 1.82 -10.35 9.94
CA ALA A 74 2.69 -10.60 11.09
C ALA A 74 2.25 -9.69 12.26
N PRO A 75 1.98 -10.24 13.47
CA PRO A 75 1.42 -9.49 14.60
C PRO A 75 2.15 -8.21 14.96
N ASP A 76 3.48 -8.18 14.76
CA ASP A 76 4.34 -7.04 15.05
C ASP A 76 4.99 -6.44 13.79
N SER A 77 4.37 -6.66 12.63
CA SER A 77 4.85 -6.09 11.38
C SER A 77 5.00 -4.56 11.50
N PRO A 78 6.06 -3.96 10.94
CA PRO A 78 6.26 -2.51 11.01
C PRO A 78 5.04 -1.74 10.50
N LEU A 79 4.44 -2.19 9.39
CA LEU A 79 3.27 -1.54 8.83
C LEU A 79 2.07 -1.61 9.78
N LEU A 80 1.79 -2.75 10.41
CA LEU A 80 0.68 -2.84 11.37
C LEU A 80 0.90 -1.99 12.62
N ARG A 81 2.14 -1.86 13.11
CA ARG A 81 2.46 -0.92 14.21
C ARG A 81 2.20 0.53 13.81
N HIS A 82 2.55 0.91 12.57
CA HIS A 82 2.28 2.23 12.02
C HIS A 82 0.78 2.51 11.98
N GLU A 83 -0.01 1.61 11.38
CA GLU A 83 -1.46 1.73 11.32
C GLU A 83 -2.11 1.76 12.72
N THR A 84 -1.61 0.96 13.66
CA THR A 84 -2.10 0.97 15.05
C THR A 84 -1.90 2.32 15.75
N ARG A 85 -0.81 3.04 15.43
CA ARG A 85 -0.60 4.40 15.96
C ARG A 85 -1.60 5.40 15.36
N HIS A 86 -2.02 5.23 14.11
CA HIS A 86 -3.14 6.00 13.56
C HIS A 86 -4.46 5.69 14.27
N SER A 87 -4.70 4.44 14.69
CA SER A 87 -5.87 4.14 15.54
C SER A 87 -5.83 4.89 16.87
N SER A 88 -4.66 5.10 17.48
CA SER A 88 -4.54 5.94 18.68
C SER A 88 -4.81 7.41 18.38
N GLN A 89 -4.40 7.92 17.21
CA GLN A 89 -4.71 9.29 16.79
C GLN A 89 -6.21 9.50 16.59
N TYR A 90 -6.92 8.52 16.02
CA TYR A 90 -8.38 8.50 16.00
C TYR A 90 -9.00 8.53 17.40
N ALA A 91 -8.40 7.86 18.38
CA ALA A 91 -8.94 7.90 19.74
C ALA A 91 -8.78 9.29 20.37
N PHE A 92 -7.71 10.01 20.05
CA PHE A 92 -7.50 11.37 20.56
C PHE A 92 -8.35 12.43 19.85
N LEU A 93 -8.44 12.38 18.51
CA LEU A 93 -9.06 13.43 17.71
C LEU A 93 -10.46 13.06 17.18
N GLY A 94 -10.86 11.80 17.32
CA GLY A 94 -12.08 11.29 16.71
C GLY A 94 -12.09 11.48 15.19
N PRO A 95 -13.27 11.73 14.60
CA PRO A 95 -13.42 12.00 13.17
C PRO A 95 -12.61 13.19 12.66
N LEU A 96 -12.27 14.17 13.51
CA LEU A 96 -11.44 15.34 13.13
C LEU A 96 -10.01 14.96 12.74
N PHE A 97 -9.58 13.73 13.05
CA PHE A 97 -8.30 13.22 12.58
C PHE A 97 -8.18 13.27 11.05
N LEU A 98 -9.22 12.90 10.30
CA LEU A 98 -9.16 12.88 8.83
C LEU A 98 -8.87 14.26 8.21
N PRO A 99 -9.68 15.31 8.46
CA PRO A 99 -9.39 16.62 7.89
C PRO A 99 -8.04 17.17 8.36
N ALA A 100 -7.67 16.97 9.63
CA ALA A 100 -6.35 17.38 10.14
C ALA A 100 -5.20 16.64 9.42
N TYR A 101 -5.34 15.33 9.23
CA TYR A 101 -4.36 14.49 8.54
C TYR A 101 -4.19 14.89 7.08
N PHE A 102 -5.29 15.12 6.34
CA PHE A 102 -5.22 15.53 4.94
C PHE A 102 -4.62 16.92 4.78
N THR A 103 -4.95 17.85 5.69
CA THR A 103 -4.35 19.20 5.71
C THR A 103 -2.84 19.11 5.94
N ALA A 104 -2.42 18.35 6.96
CA ALA A 104 -1.01 18.12 7.25
C ALA A 104 -0.28 17.41 6.09
N SER A 105 -0.94 16.47 5.42
CA SER A 105 -0.39 15.78 4.24
C SER A 105 -0.22 16.73 3.06
N ALA A 106 -1.19 17.61 2.81
CA ALA A 106 -1.11 18.61 1.74
C ALA A 106 0.03 19.61 2.02
N LEU A 107 0.11 20.15 3.23
CA LEU A 107 1.19 21.04 3.64
C LEU A 107 2.56 20.35 3.56
N SER A 108 2.66 19.10 4.02
CA SER A 108 3.88 18.32 3.88
C SER A 108 4.29 18.17 2.42
N ARG A 109 3.33 17.95 1.53
CA ARG A 109 3.61 17.81 0.10
C ARG A 109 4.11 19.11 -0.53
N LEU A 110 3.61 20.26 -0.08
CA LEU A 110 4.06 21.58 -0.52
C LEU A 110 5.47 21.90 -0.03
N VAL A 111 5.80 21.57 1.21
CA VAL A 111 7.07 21.96 1.86
C VAL A 111 8.18 20.93 1.67
N ALA A 112 7.86 19.64 1.67
CA ALA A 112 8.82 18.53 1.63
C ALA A 112 8.73 17.66 0.35
N GLY A 113 7.78 17.92 -0.53
CA GLY A 113 7.60 17.17 -1.78
C GLY A 113 6.90 15.80 -1.63
N ASP A 114 6.52 15.42 -0.41
CA ASP A 114 5.80 14.18 -0.11
C ASP A 114 4.81 14.36 1.05
N PRO A 115 3.74 13.53 1.16
CA PRO A 115 2.68 13.75 2.13
C PRO A 115 3.05 13.40 3.58
N ALA A 116 4.24 12.88 3.87
CA ALA A 116 4.57 12.32 5.18
C ALA A 116 5.74 13.02 5.88
N SER A 117 6.79 13.42 5.16
CA SER A 117 8.04 13.89 5.76
C SER A 117 7.87 15.09 6.68
N ALA A 118 6.94 16.00 6.43
CA ALA A 118 6.60 17.14 7.30
C ALA A 118 5.22 17.01 7.97
N ASN A 119 4.54 15.87 7.82
CA ASN A 119 3.26 15.61 8.47
C ASN A 119 3.50 15.08 9.91
N PRO A 120 3.08 15.80 10.97
CA PRO A 120 3.28 15.36 12.35
C PRO A 120 2.59 14.03 12.64
N PHE A 121 1.42 13.75 12.05
CA PHE A 121 0.71 12.48 12.27
C PHE A 121 1.51 11.28 11.76
N GLU A 122 2.13 11.41 10.59
CA GLU A 122 3.01 10.39 10.00
C GLU A 122 4.31 10.22 10.79
N ARG A 123 4.91 11.32 11.24
CA ARG A 123 6.09 11.28 12.12
C ARG A 123 5.80 10.55 13.43
N LEU A 124 4.67 10.88 14.06
CA LEU A 124 4.23 10.26 15.30
C LEU A 124 3.79 8.80 15.11
N ALA A 125 3.33 8.43 13.90
CA ALA A 125 3.04 7.05 13.50
C ALA A 125 4.30 6.28 13.06
N GLY A 126 5.47 6.91 13.02
CA GLY A 126 6.73 6.29 12.66
C GLY A 126 6.88 6.10 11.15
N LEU A 127 7.57 7.04 10.51
CA LEU A 127 7.82 7.06 9.06
C LEU A 127 8.40 5.74 8.52
N ARG A 128 9.43 5.20 9.20
CA ARG A 128 10.11 3.95 8.78
C ARG A 128 9.17 2.77 8.74
N ASP A 129 8.29 2.68 9.73
CA ASP A 129 7.31 1.61 9.88
C ASP A 129 6.24 1.68 8.77
N GLY A 130 5.83 2.89 8.37
CA GLY A 130 4.97 3.16 7.20
C GLY A 130 5.69 2.97 5.85
N GLY A 131 6.99 2.69 5.85
CA GLY A 131 7.80 2.46 4.65
C GLY A 131 8.36 3.74 4.01
N TYR A 132 8.48 4.83 4.76
CA TYR A 132 9.27 6.01 4.38
C TYR A 132 10.71 5.84 4.86
N ARG A 133 11.68 6.04 3.96
CA ARG A 133 13.11 6.00 4.29
C ARG A 133 13.65 7.44 4.28
N PRO A 134 14.33 7.89 5.35
CA PRO A 134 15.03 9.17 5.32
C PRO A 134 16.04 9.21 4.17
N GLY A 135 16.09 10.31 3.41
CA GLY A 135 17.14 10.56 2.41
C GLY A 135 16.94 9.96 1.02
N ARG A 136 15.76 9.39 0.69
CA ARG A 136 15.41 9.09 -0.70
C ARG A 136 14.09 9.76 -1.07
N PRO A 137 14.09 10.78 -1.94
CA PRO A 137 12.90 11.09 -2.72
C PRO A 137 12.44 9.76 -3.34
N ARG A 138 11.16 9.40 -3.16
CA ARG A 138 10.59 8.32 -3.95
C ARG A 138 10.68 8.80 -5.40
N SER A 139 11.67 8.29 -6.15
CA SER A 139 11.59 8.27 -7.60
C SER A 139 10.20 7.76 -7.95
N PRO A 140 9.41 8.47 -8.77
CA PRO A 140 8.25 7.87 -9.39
C PRO A 140 8.77 6.58 -10.01
N ARG A 141 8.24 5.44 -9.56
CA ARG A 141 8.51 4.17 -10.21
C ARG A 141 7.72 4.23 -11.51
N THR A 142 8.28 4.93 -12.49
CA THR A 142 7.87 4.85 -13.89
C THR A 142 7.79 3.37 -14.22
N GLY A 143 6.66 3.00 -14.81
CA GLY A 143 6.33 1.62 -15.08
C GLY A 143 7.50 0.91 -15.74
N ARG A 144 7.82 -0.26 -15.19
CA ARG A 144 8.53 -1.30 -15.92
C ARG A 144 7.65 -1.65 -17.13
N THR A 145 7.85 -0.95 -18.24
CA THR A 145 7.40 -1.37 -19.58
C THR A 145 8.22 -2.60 -19.95
N GLY A 146 7.76 -3.75 -19.47
CA GLY A 146 8.08 -5.01 -20.12
C GLY A 146 7.22 -5.14 -21.38
N ARG A 147 7.86 -5.62 -22.47
CA ARG A 147 7.35 -5.91 -23.83
C ARG A 147 7.31 -4.66 -24.74
N THR A 148 7.92 -4.66 -25.93
CA THR A 148 8.16 -5.72 -26.93
C THR A 148 9.26 -5.29 -27.91
N GLY A 149 10.15 -6.19 -28.33
CA GLY A 149 11.08 -5.88 -29.41
C GLY A 149 12.11 -6.96 -29.80
N ARG A 150 11.85 -8.24 -29.56
CA ARG A 150 12.65 -9.33 -30.16
C ARG A 150 11.73 -10.19 -31.02
N LEU A 151 11.53 -9.74 -32.26
CA LEU A 151 11.08 -10.57 -33.38
C LEU A 151 12.02 -10.28 -34.55
N ARG A 152 13.19 -10.92 -34.51
CA ARG A 152 14.02 -11.07 -35.71
C ARG A 152 13.33 -12.11 -36.59
N ARG A 153 12.81 -11.63 -37.72
CA ARG A 153 12.13 -12.38 -38.79
C ARG A 153 12.99 -13.54 -39.31
N PRO A 154 12.42 -14.71 -39.64
CA PRO A 154 13.07 -15.67 -40.52
C PRO A 154 12.88 -15.21 -41.98
N PHE A 155 13.99 -15.05 -42.71
CA PHE A 155 13.97 -14.83 -44.16
C PHE A 155 13.72 -16.18 -44.88
N PRO A 156 12.87 -16.23 -45.92
CA PRO A 156 12.64 -17.44 -46.68
C PRO A 156 13.74 -17.67 -47.73
N ARG A 157 13.87 -18.96 -48.03
CA ARG A 157 14.80 -19.64 -48.93
C ARG A 157 14.93 -18.98 -50.31
N ARG A 158 16.17 -18.80 -50.79
CA ARG A 158 16.47 -18.69 -52.22
C ARG A 158 16.99 -20.03 -52.74
N PHE A 159 16.24 -20.59 -53.69
CA PHE A 159 16.71 -21.61 -54.61
C PHE A 159 17.92 -21.08 -55.40
N ARG A 160 18.98 -21.89 -55.51
CA ARG A 160 19.94 -21.78 -56.60
C ARG A 160 20.26 -23.18 -57.11
N ALA A 161 19.71 -23.50 -58.28
CA ALA A 161 20.13 -24.61 -59.11
C ALA A 161 21.51 -24.31 -59.70
N LEU A 162 22.38 -25.32 -59.74
CA LEU A 162 23.56 -25.52 -60.60
C LEU A 162 23.96 -26.99 -60.36
N SER A 163 23.51 -27.96 -61.17
CA SER A 163 24.05 -28.37 -62.48
C SER A 163 25.43 -29.04 -62.40
N ARG A 164 25.47 -30.31 -62.89
CA ARG A 164 26.62 -31.14 -63.35
C ARG A 164 27.43 -31.85 -62.25
N ARG A 165 27.89 -33.10 -62.37
CA ARG A 165 27.79 -34.23 -63.33
C ARG A 165 28.42 -35.48 -62.61
N PRO A 166 28.28 -36.71 -63.15
CA PRO A 166 28.59 -37.97 -62.45
C PRO A 166 30.02 -38.48 -62.72
N SER A 167 30.51 -39.41 -61.88
CA SER A 167 31.61 -40.37 -62.15
C SER A 167 31.67 -41.36 -60.96
N ARG A 168 31.26 -42.63 -61.13
CA ARG A 168 32.06 -43.81 -61.55
C ARG A 168 32.45 -44.66 -60.32
N THR A 169 31.86 -45.86 -60.19
CA THR A 169 32.51 -47.22 -60.25
C THR A 169 33.54 -47.47 -59.14
N VAL A 170 33.57 -48.59 -58.42
CA VAL A 170 33.04 -49.97 -58.55
C VAL A 170 32.67 -50.46 -57.15
#